data_AF-A0A931MB10-F1
#
_entry.id   AF-A0A931MB10-F1
#
_cell.length_a   1.000
_cell.length_b   1.000
_cell.length_c   1.000
_cell.angle_alpha   90.00
_cell.angle_beta   90.00
_cell.angle_gamma   90.00
#
_symmetry.space_group_name_H-M   'P 1'
#
loop_
_entity.id
_entity.type
_entity.pdbx_description
1 polymer ?
#
loop_
_entity_poly.entity_id
_entity_poly.type
_entity_poly.pdbx_seq_one_letter_code
_entity_poly.pdbx_strand_id
1 'polypeptide(L)'
;MVKRKFSGILILGLVFALAGGIDTQAQQGGKSLNVLIGELKGSKDKEEKSEYLELLRETTPKTAKEIQLLMDLLDDEDVENKCVAMEVLGKIREKKAVPKIIKNLKHKDDKVKAIAAMMLGEIGDERAIEPLLENPDLMILEFGQSPLAKIGAPALPKLIKLAKEKSLLGLLPKQPEKDRRSKNAAYAIGKMRDRNAIPTLMTLLHEEDNDLRLAAVQALAAMDVKEAYPDFERMLKDKDNVVRIATLYALVKANKEKYLPTAMELLDKEDKGVLWSVVELIGNLKEKGAIPKLEKLLEHKDGSMRHQAARALWKITGKVYKYKKDSTIESEDFSFKQNIKNIIKRDKVTLEFFEKDRQKLGEEQYNRLKKQHSKEHLKGKIDRELKRAQERGYLLEYSLDELIKEIESSGDKYDYK
;
A
#
# COMPACT_ATOMS: atom_id res chain seq x y z
N MET A 1 -7.11 32.60 10.97
CA MET A 1 -8.01 31.43 10.94
C MET A 1 -7.46 30.42 9.93
N VAL A 2 -6.50 29.60 10.35
CA VAL A 2 -5.68 28.75 9.46
C VAL A 2 -6.13 27.30 9.61
N LYS A 3 -6.77 26.76 8.57
CA LYS A 3 -6.89 25.31 8.34
C LYS A 3 -5.48 24.76 8.13
N ARG A 4 -4.85 24.22 9.17
CA ARG A 4 -3.60 23.45 9.03
C ARG A 4 -3.95 22.06 8.50
N LYS A 5 -3.38 21.77 7.33
CA LYS A 5 -3.33 20.46 6.68
C LYS A 5 -2.68 19.45 7.65
N PHE A 6 -3.46 18.52 8.16
CA PHE A 6 -2.94 17.25 8.67
C PHE A 6 -2.64 16.36 7.47
N SER A 7 -1.43 16.45 6.94
CA SER A 7 -0.87 15.50 5.98
C SER A 7 0.64 15.65 6.02
N GLY A 8 1.34 14.70 6.66
CA GLY A 8 2.78 14.55 6.43
C GLY A 8 3.71 14.09 7.56
N ILE A 9 3.26 13.59 8.73
CA ILE A 9 4.20 13.15 9.80
C ILE A 9 3.80 11.82 10.43
N LEU A 10 3.60 10.76 9.63
CA LEU A 10 3.38 9.42 10.19
C LEU A 10 4.20 8.30 9.52
N ILE A 11 5.20 8.63 8.68
CA ILE A 11 5.94 7.61 7.90
C ILE A 11 7.48 7.73 8.00
N LEU A 12 8.06 8.70 8.70
CA LEU A 12 9.54 8.84 8.72
C LEU A 12 10.30 7.98 9.76
N GLY A 13 9.62 7.25 10.65
CA GLY A 13 10.28 6.43 11.67
C GLY A 13 10.56 4.96 11.30
N LEU A 14 10.06 4.47 10.16
CA LEU A 14 10.02 3.03 9.84
C LEU A 14 10.85 2.61 8.61
N VAL A 15 11.63 3.52 8.02
CA VAL A 15 12.43 3.25 6.81
C VAL A 15 13.88 2.83 7.11
N PHE A 16 14.36 2.87 8.35
CA PHE A 16 15.78 2.60 8.66
C PHE A 16 16.15 1.17 9.10
N ALA A 17 15.24 0.21 9.06
CA ALA A 17 15.52 -1.17 9.54
C ALA A 17 16.12 -2.14 8.49
N LEU A 18 16.77 -1.65 7.42
CA LEU A 18 17.37 -2.50 6.37
C LEU A 18 18.81 -2.14 5.96
N ALA A 19 19.60 -1.49 6.82
CA ALA A 19 21.04 -1.40 6.61
C ALA A 19 21.76 -1.80 7.90
N GLY A 20 22.41 -2.97 7.86
CA GLY A 20 23.38 -3.36 8.87
C GLY A 20 24.61 -2.45 8.81
N GLY A 21 25.07 -2.04 9.99
CA GLY A 21 26.38 -1.45 10.23
C GLY A 21 26.55 -0.01 9.73
N ILE A 22 26.56 0.95 10.64
CA ILE A 22 27.74 1.74 10.98
C ILE A 22 27.51 2.35 12.38
N ASP A 23 28.60 2.28 13.13
CA ASP A 23 28.77 2.49 14.54
C ASP A 23 29.00 3.97 14.90
N THR A 24 28.76 4.29 16.18
CA THR A 24 29.48 5.31 16.96
C THR A 24 29.74 6.70 16.36
N GLN A 25 28.83 7.66 16.59
CA GLN A 25 29.22 9.06 16.91
C GLN A 25 28.13 10.00 17.49
N ALA A 26 26.97 9.50 17.94
CA ALA A 26 25.92 10.33 18.58
C ALA A 26 25.77 10.11 20.10
N GLN A 27 26.81 9.58 20.77
CA GLN A 27 26.73 9.14 22.18
C GLN A 27 27.25 10.16 23.21
N GLN A 28 27.14 11.46 22.94
CA GLN A 28 27.50 12.50 23.91
C GLN A 28 26.39 13.56 24.00
N GLY A 29 25.50 13.42 25.01
CA GLY A 29 24.59 14.50 25.44
C GLY A 29 23.13 14.11 25.75
N GLY A 30 22.65 12.92 25.37
CA GLY A 30 21.25 12.54 25.58
C GLY A 30 20.86 12.31 27.05
N LYS A 31 19.74 12.92 27.48
CA LYS A 31 19.14 12.65 28.81
C LYS A 31 18.85 11.15 28.97
N SER A 32 19.07 10.59 30.17
CA SER A 32 18.72 9.19 30.45
C SER A 32 17.21 8.96 30.37
N LEU A 33 16.78 7.73 30.06
CA LEU A 33 15.37 7.40 29.88
C LEU A 33 14.56 7.65 31.17
N ASN A 34 15.16 7.38 32.34
CA ASN A 34 14.57 7.71 33.64
C ASN A 34 14.28 9.21 33.80
N VAL A 35 15.20 10.07 33.34
CA VAL A 35 15.05 11.53 33.41
C VAL A 35 13.94 11.97 32.46
N LEU A 36 13.94 11.49 31.22
CA LEU A 36 12.92 11.81 30.23
C LEU A 36 11.51 11.42 30.70
N ILE A 37 11.34 10.23 31.30
CA ILE A 37 10.05 9.80 31.85
C ILE A 37 9.63 10.69 33.04
N GLY A 38 10.58 11.08 33.89
CA GLY A 38 10.31 11.99 35.01
C GLY A 38 9.83 13.36 34.53
N GLU A 39 10.52 13.95 33.56
CA GLU A 39 10.18 15.25 32.98
C GLU A 39 8.85 15.21 32.21
N LEU A 40 8.60 14.13 31.45
CA LEU A 40 7.33 13.88 30.77
C LEU A 40 6.14 13.88 31.74
N LYS A 41 6.29 13.20 32.89
CA LYS A 41 5.24 13.13 33.92
C LYS A 41 5.07 14.44 34.68
N GLY A 42 6.16 15.21 34.85
CA GLY A 42 6.17 16.49 35.55
C GLY A 42 5.66 17.67 34.72
N SER A 43 5.82 17.63 33.39
CA SER A 43 5.41 18.74 32.53
C SER A 43 3.89 18.80 32.37
N LYS A 44 3.36 20.03 32.35
CA LYS A 44 1.97 20.34 31.99
C LYS A 44 1.84 20.92 30.59
N ASP A 45 2.97 21.27 29.97
CA ASP A 45 3.02 21.87 28.65
C ASP A 45 2.97 20.78 27.57
N LYS A 46 2.12 20.97 26.56
CA LYS A 46 1.90 19.97 25.53
C LYS A 46 3.05 19.88 24.53
N GLU A 47 3.71 21.00 24.25
CA GLU A 47 4.86 21.06 23.33
C GLU A 47 6.08 20.40 23.98
N GLU A 48 6.36 20.71 25.25
CA GLU A 48 7.43 20.05 26.02
C GLU A 48 7.21 18.54 26.11
N LYS A 49 5.97 18.10 26.41
CA LYS A 49 5.65 16.66 26.41
C LYS A 49 5.95 16.01 25.07
N SER A 50 5.61 16.68 23.96
CA SER A 50 5.89 16.15 22.62
C SER A 50 7.39 15.96 22.38
N GLU A 51 8.21 16.91 22.80
CA GLU A 51 9.67 16.82 22.70
C GLU A 51 10.23 15.65 23.52
N TYR A 52 9.77 15.48 24.77
CA TYR A 52 10.19 14.34 25.59
C TYR A 52 9.78 12.99 24.98
N LEU A 53 8.58 12.91 24.39
CA LEU A 53 8.09 11.71 23.72
C LEU A 53 8.90 11.38 22.46
N GLU A 54 9.31 12.39 21.69
CA GLU A 54 10.23 12.19 20.55
C GLU A 54 11.59 11.68 21.01
N LEU A 55 12.18 12.30 22.04
CA LEU A 55 13.46 11.85 22.61
C LEU A 55 13.37 10.42 23.16
N LEU A 56 12.25 10.05 23.80
CA LEU A 56 12.03 8.69 24.28
C LEU A 56 12.00 7.66 23.15
N ARG A 57 11.41 8.00 21.99
CA ARG A 57 11.37 7.09 20.81
C ARG A 57 12.74 6.77 20.24
N GLU A 58 13.68 7.69 20.39
CA GLU A 58 15.07 7.57 19.90
C GLU A 58 15.99 6.97 20.96
N THR A 59 15.59 7.00 22.23
CA THR A 59 16.39 6.49 23.33
C THR A 59 16.22 4.98 23.48
N THR A 60 17.33 4.25 23.42
CA THR A 60 17.35 2.81 23.73
C THR A 60 17.51 2.61 25.24
N PRO A 61 16.61 1.88 25.94
CA PRO A 61 16.79 1.56 27.35
C PRO A 61 18.05 0.72 27.56
N LYS A 62 18.84 1.08 28.57
CA LYS A 62 20.13 0.44 28.89
C LYS A 62 20.06 -0.46 30.12
N THR A 63 19.01 -0.33 30.93
CA THR A 63 18.87 -1.04 32.19
C THR A 63 17.50 -1.71 32.34
N ALA A 64 17.44 -2.79 33.14
CA ALA A 64 16.18 -3.44 33.49
C ALA A 64 15.19 -2.48 34.19
N LYS A 65 15.72 -1.50 34.94
CA LYS A 65 14.91 -0.46 35.57
C LYS A 65 14.23 0.45 34.55
N GLU A 66 14.96 0.86 33.50
CA GLU A 66 14.41 1.67 32.41
C GLU A 66 13.35 0.89 31.62
N ILE A 67 13.57 -0.40 31.37
CA ILE A 67 12.55 -1.28 30.78
C ILE A 67 11.31 -1.34 31.68
N GLN A 68 11.49 -1.46 33.00
CA GLN A 68 10.37 -1.46 33.93
C GLN A 68 9.58 -0.14 33.90
N LEU A 69 10.25 1.02 33.80
CA LEU A 69 9.54 2.29 33.66
C LEU A 69 8.70 2.37 32.38
N LEU A 70 9.22 1.85 31.26
CA LEU A 70 8.45 1.75 30.01
C LEU A 70 7.26 0.77 30.18
N MET A 71 7.46 -0.33 30.88
CA MET A 71 6.40 -1.30 31.20
C MET A 71 5.29 -0.69 32.07
N ASP A 72 5.63 0.28 32.92
CA ASP A 72 4.67 1.02 33.74
C ASP A 72 3.91 2.06 32.89
N LEU A 73 4.59 2.71 31.93
CA LEU A 73 3.96 3.64 30.99
C LEU A 73 2.92 2.98 30.05
N LEU A 74 2.97 1.66 29.86
CA LEU A 74 1.92 0.94 29.10
C LEU A 74 0.53 1.05 29.74
N ASP A 75 0.45 1.30 31.05
CA ASP A 75 -0.80 1.46 31.80
C ASP A 75 -1.14 2.93 32.09
N ASP A 76 -0.39 3.88 31.54
CA ASP A 76 -0.59 5.32 31.75
C ASP A 76 -1.98 5.80 31.29
N GLU A 77 -2.50 6.92 31.77
CA GLU A 77 -3.79 7.41 31.27
C GLU A 77 -3.64 8.12 29.91
N ASP A 78 -2.47 8.72 29.66
CA ASP A 78 -2.18 9.41 28.42
C ASP A 78 -1.90 8.40 27.30
N VAL A 79 -2.66 8.52 26.22
CA VAL A 79 -2.57 7.64 25.05
C VAL A 79 -1.20 7.71 24.39
N GLU A 80 -0.58 8.89 24.34
CA GLU A 80 0.69 9.08 23.66
C GLU A 80 1.83 8.46 24.47
N ASN A 81 1.75 8.50 25.80
CA ASN A 81 2.67 7.80 26.70
C ASN A 81 2.66 6.29 26.45
N LYS A 82 1.46 5.69 26.34
CA LYS A 82 1.33 4.26 25.97
C LYS A 82 1.95 3.95 24.62
N CYS A 83 1.69 4.81 23.63
CA CYS A 83 2.17 4.60 22.26
C CYS A 83 3.69 4.58 22.22
N VAL A 84 4.35 5.57 22.83
CA VAL A 84 5.82 5.61 22.92
C VAL A 84 6.36 4.40 23.67
N ALA A 85 5.75 4.03 24.79
CA ALA A 85 6.17 2.83 25.53
C ALA A 85 6.08 1.56 24.68
N MET A 86 4.98 1.34 23.96
CA MET A 86 4.82 0.22 23.03
C MET A 86 5.87 0.25 21.92
N GLU A 87 6.12 1.43 21.33
CA GLU A 87 7.09 1.61 20.25
C GLU A 87 8.51 1.28 20.70
N VAL A 88 8.95 1.80 21.84
CA VAL A 88 10.30 1.54 22.38
C VAL A 88 10.45 0.07 22.77
N LEU A 89 9.47 -0.50 23.48
CA LEU A 89 9.48 -1.92 23.87
C LEU A 89 9.42 -2.86 22.66
N GLY A 90 8.70 -2.46 21.61
CA GLY A 90 8.65 -3.16 20.33
C GLY A 90 10.00 -3.16 19.60
N LYS A 91 10.66 -2.00 19.50
CA LYS A 91 11.99 -1.86 18.87
C LYS A 91 13.04 -2.74 19.54
N ILE A 92 13.03 -2.83 20.87
CA ILE A 92 13.98 -3.70 21.61
C ILE A 92 13.51 -5.15 21.72
N ARG A 93 12.34 -5.48 21.17
CA ARG A 93 11.71 -6.81 21.20
C ARG A 93 11.51 -7.38 22.61
N GLU A 94 11.07 -6.55 23.56
CA GLU A 94 10.87 -6.96 24.94
C GLU A 94 9.64 -7.88 25.09
N LYS A 95 9.90 -9.19 25.17
CA LYS A 95 8.85 -10.21 25.28
C LYS A 95 8.02 -10.10 26.56
N LYS A 96 8.56 -9.57 27.67
CA LYS A 96 7.78 -9.36 28.90
C LYS A 96 6.67 -8.33 28.72
N ALA A 97 6.77 -7.46 27.71
CA ALA A 97 5.73 -6.47 27.38
C ALA A 97 4.50 -7.07 26.71
N VAL A 98 4.64 -8.22 26.04
CA VAL A 98 3.61 -8.82 25.19
C VAL A 98 2.24 -8.94 25.88
N PRO A 99 2.11 -9.47 27.12
CA PRO A 99 0.81 -9.56 27.78
C PRO A 99 0.15 -8.19 28.02
N LYS A 100 0.93 -7.14 28.29
CA LYS A 100 0.40 -5.78 28.46
C LYS A 100 0.03 -5.15 27.12
N ILE A 101 0.85 -5.33 26.09
CA ILE A 101 0.57 -4.81 24.75
C ILE A 101 -0.69 -5.48 24.15
N ILE A 102 -0.91 -6.78 24.39
CA ILE A 102 -2.14 -7.48 23.97
C ILE A 102 -3.41 -6.81 24.49
N LYS A 103 -3.41 -6.28 25.73
CA LYS A 103 -4.58 -5.57 26.28
C LYS A 103 -4.95 -4.32 25.45
N ASN A 104 -3.96 -3.69 24.81
CA ASN A 104 -4.16 -2.50 23.98
C ASN A 104 -4.78 -2.80 22.60
N LEU A 105 -4.88 -4.07 22.18
CA LEU A 105 -5.63 -4.45 20.97
C LEU A 105 -7.14 -4.18 21.10
N LYS A 106 -7.66 -4.07 22.33
CA LYS A 106 -9.07 -3.75 22.63
C LYS A 106 -9.28 -2.30 23.01
N HIS A 107 -8.26 -1.44 22.85
CA HIS A 107 -8.36 -0.03 23.22
C HIS A 107 -9.42 0.70 22.37
N LYS A 108 -10.06 1.75 22.89
CA LYS A 108 -11.12 2.49 22.14
C LYS A 108 -10.59 3.26 20.92
N ASP A 109 -9.34 3.69 20.99
CA ASP A 109 -8.65 4.45 19.94
C ASP A 109 -7.99 3.51 18.92
N ASP A 110 -8.35 3.65 17.65
CA ASP A 110 -7.84 2.83 16.55
C ASP A 110 -6.32 3.01 16.34
N LYS A 111 -5.77 4.20 16.62
CA LYS A 111 -4.31 4.44 16.58
C LYS A 111 -3.60 3.51 17.56
N VAL A 112 -4.14 3.39 18.78
CA VAL A 112 -3.57 2.53 19.83
C VAL A 112 -3.64 1.06 19.44
N LYS A 113 -4.78 0.59 18.90
CA LYS A 113 -4.91 -0.79 18.42
C LYS A 113 -3.89 -1.11 17.33
N ALA A 114 -3.73 -0.21 16.36
CA ALA A 114 -2.81 -0.38 15.24
C ALA A 114 -1.35 -0.41 15.70
N ILE A 115 -0.95 0.50 16.60
CA ILE A 115 0.40 0.50 17.19
C ILE A 115 0.64 -0.77 18.00
N ALA A 116 -0.32 -1.18 18.85
CA ALA A 116 -0.21 -2.41 19.63
C ALA A 116 -0.02 -3.62 18.71
N ALA A 117 -0.85 -3.76 17.67
CA ALA A 117 -0.73 -4.84 16.70
C ALA A 117 0.63 -4.82 15.99
N MET A 118 1.08 -3.65 15.52
CA MET A 118 2.37 -3.50 14.86
C MET A 118 3.53 -3.93 15.76
N MET A 119 3.54 -3.45 17.01
CA MET A 119 4.62 -3.71 17.96
C MET A 119 4.64 -5.16 18.42
N LEU A 120 3.48 -5.81 18.56
CA LEU A 120 3.43 -7.26 18.78
C LEU A 120 4.08 -8.04 17.61
N GLY A 121 3.86 -7.57 16.38
CA GLY A 121 4.54 -8.09 15.19
C GLY A 121 6.06 -7.94 15.25
N GLU A 122 6.55 -6.76 15.64
CA GLU A 122 7.99 -6.47 15.77
C GLU A 122 8.69 -7.29 16.86
N ILE A 123 8.00 -7.52 17.99
CA ILE A 123 8.51 -8.36 19.08
C ILE A 123 8.63 -9.81 18.62
N GLY A 124 7.70 -10.27 17.78
CA GLY A 124 7.73 -11.61 17.19
C GLY A 124 7.42 -12.74 18.19
N ASP A 125 6.68 -12.43 19.25
CA ASP A 125 6.31 -13.42 20.28
C ASP A 125 5.01 -14.15 19.91
N GLU A 126 5.04 -15.48 19.99
CA GLU A 126 3.93 -16.34 19.59
C GLU A 126 2.65 -16.12 20.42
N ARG A 127 2.77 -15.59 21.64
CA ARG A 127 1.60 -15.26 22.49
C ARG A 127 0.71 -14.19 21.86
N ALA A 128 1.23 -13.43 20.90
CA ALA A 128 0.47 -12.43 20.16
C ALA A 128 -0.38 -13.02 19.02
N ILE A 129 -0.13 -14.27 18.59
CA ILE A 129 -0.77 -14.85 17.40
C ILE A 129 -2.30 -14.94 17.60
N GLU A 130 -2.77 -15.57 18.67
CA GLU A 130 -4.23 -15.71 18.89
C GLU A 130 -4.94 -14.36 19.02
N PRO A 131 -4.47 -13.42 19.86
CA PRO A 131 -5.11 -12.10 19.95
C PRO A 131 -5.16 -11.36 18.62
N LEU A 132 -4.15 -11.49 17.76
CA LEU A 132 -4.15 -10.85 16.44
C LEU A 132 -5.13 -11.52 15.47
N LEU A 133 -5.24 -12.86 15.49
CA LEU A 133 -6.19 -13.61 14.65
C LEU A 133 -7.64 -13.37 15.05
N GLU A 134 -7.90 -13.08 16.33
CA GLU A 134 -9.24 -12.70 16.82
C GLU A 134 -9.71 -11.33 16.31
N ASN A 135 -8.80 -10.49 15.79
CA ASN A 135 -9.07 -9.13 15.34
C ASN A 135 -8.76 -8.99 13.84
N PRO A 136 -9.73 -9.26 12.94
CA PRO A 136 -9.46 -9.32 11.49
C PRO A 136 -8.95 -8.01 10.90
N ASP A 137 -9.39 -6.87 11.46
CA ASP A 137 -8.96 -5.52 11.06
C ASP A 137 -7.50 -5.21 11.45
N LEU A 138 -6.91 -5.99 12.38
CA LEU A 138 -5.53 -5.84 12.83
C LEU A 138 -4.58 -6.86 12.16
N MET A 139 -5.12 -7.85 11.45
CA MET A 139 -4.30 -8.80 10.69
C MET A 139 -3.52 -8.11 9.57
N ILE A 140 -4.15 -7.13 8.91
CA ILE A 140 -3.60 -6.30 7.85
C ILE A 140 -3.79 -4.83 8.23
N LEU A 141 -2.69 -4.16 8.56
CA LEU A 141 -2.65 -2.74 8.91
C LEU A 141 -2.51 -1.87 7.66
N GLU A 142 -2.44 -0.56 7.85
CA GLU A 142 -2.21 0.41 6.77
C GLU A 142 -0.98 0.05 5.92
N PHE A 143 -1.03 0.43 4.64
CA PHE A 143 0.01 0.12 3.64
C PHE A 143 0.28 -1.39 3.42
N GLY A 144 -0.62 -2.26 3.89
CA GLY A 144 -0.53 -3.71 3.68
C GLY A 144 0.49 -4.41 4.58
N GLN A 145 0.83 -3.83 5.73
CA GLN A 145 1.68 -4.48 6.73
C GLN A 145 0.89 -5.55 7.48
N SER A 146 1.53 -6.68 7.79
CA SER A 146 0.90 -7.73 8.61
C SER A 146 1.75 -8.03 9.84
N PRO A 147 1.25 -7.78 11.06
CA PRO A 147 1.91 -8.20 12.29
C PRO A 147 2.20 -9.70 12.34
N LEU A 148 1.26 -10.51 11.85
CA LEU A 148 1.40 -11.97 11.82
C LEU A 148 2.52 -12.41 10.86
N ALA A 149 2.70 -11.71 9.73
CA ALA A 149 3.83 -11.94 8.84
C ALA A 149 5.17 -11.53 9.47
N LYS A 150 5.18 -10.51 10.35
CA LYS A 150 6.36 -10.09 11.11
C LYS A 150 6.71 -11.05 12.24
N ILE A 151 5.72 -11.69 12.87
CA ILE A 151 5.95 -12.81 13.81
C ILE A 151 6.66 -13.97 13.11
N GLY A 152 6.34 -14.22 11.83
CA GLY A 152 7.08 -15.14 10.99
C GLY A 152 6.61 -16.59 11.11
N ALA A 153 7.56 -17.53 11.04
CA ALA A 153 7.28 -18.96 10.98
C ALA A 153 6.37 -19.50 12.10
N PRO A 154 6.42 -19.02 13.36
CA PRO A 154 5.48 -19.45 14.40
C PRO A 154 4.00 -19.19 14.07
N ALA A 155 3.69 -18.16 13.27
CA ALA A 155 2.31 -17.84 12.88
C ALA A 155 1.77 -18.75 11.77
N LEU A 156 2.64 -19.43 11.00
CA LEU A 156 2.26 -20.20 9.82
C LEU A 156 1.18 -21.25 10.08
N PRO A 157 1.30 -22.16 11.08
CA PRO A 157 0.33 -23.24 11.25
C PRO A 157 -1.09 -22.73 11.41
N LYS A 158 -1.25 -21.61 12.15
CA LYS A 158 -2.55 -20.99 12.38
C LYS A 158 -3.05 -20.18 11.21
N LEU A 159 -2.16 -19.47 10.51
CA LEU A 159 -2.51 -18.79 9.27
C LEU A 159 -2.97 -19.76 8.19
N ILE A 160 -2.28 -20.90 8.01
CA ILE A 160 -2.66 -21.93 7.05
C ILE A 160 -4.03 -22.50 7.40
N LYS A 161 -4.24 -22.86 8.67
CA LYS A 161 -5.54 -23.35 9.14
C LYS A 161 -6.65 -22.34 8.83
N LEU A 162 -6.47 -21.07 9.19
CA LEU A 162 -7.46 -20.01 8.97
C LEU A 162 -7.69 -19.72 7.48
N ALA A 163 -6.66 -19.79 6.65
CA ALA A 163 -6.80 -19.65 5.20
C ALA A 163 -7.64 -20.79 4.60
N LYS A 164 -7.44 -22.03 5.07
CA LYS A 164 -8.21 -23.22 4.67
C LYS A 164 -9.65 -23.23 5.17
N GLU A 165 -9.97 -22.47 6.23
CA GLU A 165 -11.34 -22.31 6.75
C GLU A 165 -12.29 -21.54 5.81
N LYS A 166 -11.92 -21.40 4.53
CA LYS A 166 -12.76 -20.90 3.43
C LYS A 166 -14.18 -21.40 3.63
N SER A 167 -15.13 -20.48 3.79
CA SER A 167 -16.53 -20.85 3.99
C SER A 167 -16.93 -21.76 2.84
N LEU A 168 -17.12 -23.05 3.14
CA LEU A 168 -17.70 -23.97 2.20
C LEU A 168 -19.04 -23.37 1.77
N LEU A 169 -19.16 -23.13 0.47
CA LEU A 169 -20.39 -22.94 -0.31
C LEU A 169 -20.92 -21.51 -0.42
N GLY A 170 -21.11 -21.11 -1.69
CA GLY A 170 -22.11 -20.12 -2.11
C GLY A 170 -23.56 -20.58 -1.87
N LEU A 171 -23.85 -21.24 -0.74
CA LEU A 171 -25.16 -21.69 -0.29
C LEU A 171 -25.57 -21.12 1.08
N LEU A 172 -24.68 -20.39 1.77
CA LEU A 172 -25.02 -19.68 3.00
C LEU A 172 -24.98 -18.16 2.78
N PRO A 173 -25.80 -17.38 3.50
CA PRO A 173 -25.71 -15.92 3.47
C PRO A 173 -24.27 -15.50 3.76
N LYS A 174 -23.73 -14.61 2.92
CA LYS A 174 -22.35 -14.09 2.99
C LYS A 174 -21.95 -13.92 4.45
N GLN A 175 -20.92 -14.64 4.92
CA GLN A 175 -20.29 -14.40 6.22
C GLN A 175 -19.06 -13.53 5.98
N PRO A 176 -19.23 -12.20 5.77
CA PRO A 176 -18.16 -11.31 5.29
C PRO A 176 -16.93 -11.32 6.20
N GLU A 177 -17.14 -11.58 7.49
CA GLU A 177 -16.05 -11.63 8.46
C GLU A 177 -15.16 -12.87 8.30
N LYS A 178 -15.74 -14.07 8.10
CA LYS A 178 -14.96 -15.30 7.90
C LYS A 178 -14.18 -15.26 6.58
N ASP A 179 -14.84 -14.79 5.52
CA ASP A 179 -14.20 -14.59 4.22
C ASP A 179 -13.04 -13.59 4.32
N ARG A 180 -13.21 -12.53 5.11
CA ARG A 180 -12.16 -11.54 5.37
C ARG A 180 -10.99 -12.16 6.15
N ARG A 181 -11.26 -12.96 7.19
CA ARG A 181 -10.22 -13.63 7.99
C ARG A 181 -9.37 -14.58 7.15
N SER A 182 -10.00 -15.46 6.37
CA SER A 182 -9.30 -16.39 5.48
C SER A 182 -8.43 -15.66 4.45
N LYS A 183 -8.97 -14.62 3.79
CA LYS A 183 -8.21 -13.79 2.83
C LYS A 183 -7.05 -13.06 3.50
N ASN A 184 -7.26 -12.48 4.68
CA ASN A 184 -6.21 -11.79 5.43
C ASN A 184 -5.12 -12.77 5.88
N ALA A 185 -5.47 -14.01 6.20
CA ALA A 185 -4.50 -15.05 6.54
C ALA A 185 -3.61 -15.42 5.34
N ALA A 186 -4.21 -15.68 4.18
CA ALA A 186 -3.46 -15.93 2.94
C ALA A 186 -2.56 -14.74 2.57
N TYR A 187 -3.06 -13.51 2.71
CA TYR A 187 -2.26 -12.30 2.48
C TYR A 187 -1.07 -12.21 3.45
N ALA A 188 -1.27 -12.49 4.74
CA ALA A 188 -0.20 -12.49 5.73
C ALA A 188 0.90 -13.51 5.37
N ILE A 189 0.50 -14.72 4.94
CA ILE A 189 1.44 -15.74 4.44
C ILE A 189 2.26 -15.18 3.27
N GLY A 190 1.61 -14.54 2.29
CA GLY A 190 2.29 -13.96 1.12
C GLY A 190 3.23 -12.78 1.42
N LYS A 191 3.06 -12.12 2.57
CA LYS A 191 3.94 -11.04 3.05
C LYS A 191 5.10 -11.52 3.92
N MET A 192 5.16 -12.81 4.22
CA MET A 192 6.18 -13.38 5.09
C MET A 192 7.59 -13.20 4.51
N ARG A 193 8.52 -12.81 5.38
CA ARG A 193 9.95 -12.64 5.06
C ARG A 193 10.86 -13.45 5.98
N ASP A 194 10.29 -14.29 6.84
CA ASP A 194 11.05 -15.16 7.73
C ASP A 194 11.54 -16.40 6.97
N ARG A 195 12.86 -16.55 6.87
CA ARG A 195 13.47 -17.70 6.18
C ARG A 195 13.20 -19.04 6.87
N ASN A 196 12.88 -19.04 8.17
CA ASN A 196 12.47 -20.27 8.86
C ASN A 196 11.13 -20.80 8.34
N ALA A 197 10.34 -19.97 7.65
CA ALA A 197 9.09 -20.36 7.02
C ALA A 197 9.28 -21.12 5.70
N ILE A 198 10.49 -21.09 5.09
CA ILE A 198 10.75 -21.64 3.74
C ILE A 198 10.30 -23.09 3.60
N PRO A 199 10.63 -24.04 4.49
CA PRO A 199 10.21 -25.43 4.33
C PRO A 199 8.70 -25.57 4.23
N THR A 200 7.96 -24.89 5.11
CA THR A 200 6.49 -24.90 5.09
C THR A 200 5.96 -24.20 3.85
N LEU A 201 6.50 -23.05 3.45
CA LEU A 201 6.08 -22.34 2.24
C LEU A 201 6.31 -23.17 0.97
N MET A 202 7.39 -23.94 0.88
CA MET A 202 7.63 -24.88 -0.22
C MET A 202 6.52 -25.93 -0.29
N THR A 203 6.05 -26.47 0.84
CA THR A 203 4.91 -27.41 0.84
C THR A 203 3.62 -26.76 0.34
N LEU A 204 3.42 -25.47 0.62
CA LEU A 204 2.22 -24.74 0.20
C LEU A 204 2.12 -24.53 -1.31
N LEU A 205 3.21 -24.67 -2.08
CA LEU A 205 3.18 -24.64 -3.55
C LEU A 205 2.38 -25.81 -4.15
N HIS A 206 2.12 -26.85 -3.37
CA HIS A 206 1.42 -28.06 -3.81
C HIS A 206 0.02 -28.22 -3.20
N GLU A 207 -0.47 -27.23 -2.46
CA GLU A 207 -1.80 -27.26 -1.86
C GLU A 207 -2.92 -27.22 -2.91
N GLU A 208 -4.08 -27.80 -2.59
CA GLU A 208 -5.23 -27.77 -3.49
C GLU A 208 -5.81 -26.35 -3.64
N ASP A 209 -5.79 -25.60 -2.53
CA ASP A 209 -6.28 -24.22 -2.46
C ASP A 209 -5.32 -23.26 -3.21
N ASN A 210 -5.90 -22.48 -4.12
CA ASN A 210 -5.17 -21.55 -4.97
C ASN A 210 -4.64 -20.32 -4.22
N ASP A 211 -5.32 -19.86 -3.17
CA ASP A 211 -4.89 -18.72 -2.36
C ASP A 211 -3.61 -19.08 -1.58
N LEU A 212 -3.51 -20.32 -1.08
CA LEU A 212 -2.30 -20.83 -0.43
C LEU A 212 -1.12 -20.97 -1.41
N ARG A 213 -1.34 -21.55 -2.59
CA ARG A 213 -0.29 -21.61 -3.62
C ARG A 213 0.20 -20.23 -4.02
N LEU A 214 -0.73 -19.28 -4.23
CA LEU A 214 -0.41 -17.89 -4.54
C LEU A 214 0.42 -17.24 -3.43
N ALA A 215 0.00 -17.38 -2.17
CA ALA A 215 0.70 -16.83 -1.02
C ALA A 215 2.13 -17.40 -0.91
N ALA A 216 2.29 -18.70 -1.14
CA ALA A 216 3.60 -19.35 -1.14
C ALA A 216 4.53 -18.78 -2.22
N VAL A 217 4.05 -18.64 -3.46
CA VAL A 217 4.80 -18.02 -4.56
C VAL A 217 5.23 -16.60 -4.19
N GLN A 218 4.30 -15.79 -3.67
CA GLN A 218 4.57 -14.41 -3.28
C GLN A 218 5.67 -14.33 -2.22
N ALA A 219 5.60 -15.14 -1.16
CA ALA A 219 6.55 -15.14 -0.05
C ALA A 219 7.93 -15.66 -0.46
N LEU A 220 7.99 -16.78 -1.19
CA LEU A 220 9.25 -17.37 -1.64
C LEU A 220 9.96 -16.50 -2.67
N ALA A 221 9.23 -15.92 -3.62
CA ALA A 221 9.79 -14.97 -4.59
C ALA A 221 10.27 -13.67 -3.92
N ALA A 222 9.55 -13.23 -2.89
CA ALA A 222 9.92 -12.10 -2.05
C ALA A 222 11.28 -12.29 -1.35
N MET A 223 11.59 -13.51 -0.93
CA MET A 223 12.83 -13.87 -0.22
C MET A 223 13.96 -14.33 -1.16
N ASP A 224 13.71 -14.34 -2.47
CA ASP A 224 14.60 -14.87 -3.51
C ASP A 224 15.08 -16.31 -3.23
N VAL A 225 14.13 -17.19 -2.91
CA VAL A 225 14.40 -18.62 -2.66
C VAL A 225 14.55 -19.35 -3.99
N LYS A 226 15.79 -19.56 -4.42
CA LYS A 226 16.12 -20.19 -5.71
C LYS A 226 15.68 -21.65 -5.78
N GLU A 227 15.62 -22.31 -4.63
CA GLU A 227 15.15 -23.68 -4.46
C GLU A 227 13.68 -23.83 -4.90
N ALA A 228 12.89 -22.75 -4.89
CA ALA A 228 11.49 -22.75 -5.35
C ALA A 228 11.35 -22.70 -6.88
N TYR A 229 12.41 -22.39 -7.63
CA TYR A 229 12.29 -22.12 -9.06
C TYR A 229 11.85 -23.33 -9.91
N PRO A 230 12.32 -24.57 -9.64
CA PRO A 230 11.79 -25.75 -10.33
C PRO A 230 10.28 -25.92 -10.13
N ASP A 231 9.76 -25.60 -8.95
CA ASP A 231 8.32 -25.63 -8.68
C ASP A 231 7.61 -24.45 -9.35
N PHE A 232 8.20 -23.26 -9.36
CA PHE A 232 7.67 -22.13 -10.13
C PHE A 232 7.58 -22.46 -11.64
N GLU A 233 8.58 -23.12 -12.23
CA GLU A 233 8.52 -23.54 -13.63
C GLU A 233 7.35 -24.51 -13.90
N ARG A 234 7.04 -25.41 -12.95
CA ARG A 234 5.86 -26.28 -13.03
C ARG A 234 4.56 -25.48 -12.87
N MET A 235 4.54 -24.50 -11.97
CA MET A 235 3.39 -23.63 -11.68
C MET A 235 3.06 -22.65 -12.81
N LEU A 236 3.92 -22.50 -13.82
CA LEU A 236 3.52 -21.88 -15.09
C LEU A 236 2.39 -22.62 -15.81
N LYS A 237 2.13 -23.89 -15.43
CA LYS A 237 1.00 -24.71 -15.89
C LYS A 237 -0.04 -24.95 -14.80
N ASP A 238 -0.02 -24.17 -13.72
CA ASP A 238 -0.99 -24.29 -12.62
C ASP A 238 -2.44 -24.17 -13.13
N LYS A 239 -3.38 -24.89 -12.52
CA LYS A 239 -4.81 -24.83 -12.89
C LYS A 239 -5.41 -23.44 -12.70
N ASP A 240 -4.90 -22.67 -11.73
CA ASP A 240 -5.37 -21.33 -11.41
C ASP A 240 -4.56 -20.25 -12.15
N ASN A 241 -5.28 -19.36 -12.85
CA ASN A 241 -4.67 -18.34 -13.69
C ASN A 241 -3.85 -17.34 -12.87
N VAL A 242 -4.34 -16.94 -11.68
CA VAL A 242 -3.67 -15.96 -10.81
C VAL A 242 -2.35 -16.53 -10.30
N VAL A 243 -2.33 -17.81 -9.95
CA VAL A 243 -1.10 -18.53 -9.58
C VAL A 243 -0.10 -18.56 -10.74
N ARG A 244 -0.52 -18.93 -11.96
CA ARG A 244 0.36 -18.93 -13.15
C ARG A 244 1.03 -17.57 -13.36
N ILE A 245 0.25 -16.50 -13.22
CA ILE A 245 0.68 -15.12 -13.43
C ILE A 245 1.68 -14.67 -12.37
N ALA A 246 1.34 -14.86 -11.09
CA ALA A 246 2.22 -14.47 -9.99
C ALA A 246 3.57 -15.19 -10.09
N THR A 247 3.52 -16.45 -10.51
CA THR A 247 4.70 -17.28 -10.77
C THR A 247 5.53 -16.75 -11.93
N LEU A 248 4.90 -16.43 -13.06
CA LEU A 248 5.60 -15.84 -14.20
C LEU A 248 6.26 -14.50 -13.82
N TYR A 249 5.54 -13.64 -13.08
CA TYR A 249 6.09 -12.39 -12.58
C TYR A 249 7.33 -12.63 -11.70
N ALA A 250 7.23 -13.58 -10.77
CA ALA A 250 8.34 -13.96 -9.89
C ALA A 250 9.57 -14.43 -10.69
N LEU A 251 9.36 -15.31 -11.66
CA LEU A 251 10.42 -15.85 -12.52
C LEU A 251 11.08 -14.77 -13.38
N VAL A 252 10.29 -13.91 -14.05
CA VAL A 252 10.86 -12.83 -14.88
C VAL A 252 11.59 -11.79 -14.04
N LYS A 253 11.11 -11.48 -12.83
CA LYS A 253 11.81 -10.59 -11.90
C LYS A 253 13.14 -11.18 -11.45
N ALA A 254 13.21 -12.50 -11.25
CA ALA A 254 14.41 -13.21 -10.86
C ALA A 254 15.44 -13.33 -11.99
N ASN A 255 15.01 -13.73 -13.18
CA ASN A 255 15.87 -13.86 -14.36
C ASN A 255 15.09 -13.52 -15.63
N LYS A 256 15.12 -12.23 -15.97
CA LYS A 256 14.43 -11.69 -17.15
C LYS A 256 14.86 -12.37 -18.44
N GLU A 257 16.17 -12.58 -18.64
CA GLU A 257 16.69 -13.17 -19.88
C GLU A 257 16.14 -14.57 -20.13
N LYS A 258 16.06 -15.40 -19.08
CA LYS A 258 15.56 -16.77 -19.20
C LYS A 258 14.04 -16.84 -19.41
N TYR A 259 13.26 -16.04 -18.68
CA TYR A 259 11.80 -16.23 -18.61
C TYR A 259 10.98 -15.23 -19.43
N LEU A 260 11.58 -14.14 -19.91
CA LEU A 260 10.91 -13.22 -20.83
C LEU A 260 10.43 -13.92 -22.12
N PRO A 261 11.18 -14.82 -22.78
CA PRO A 261 10.67 -15.58 -23.91
C PRO A 261 9.39 -16.35 -23.60
N THR A 262 9.29 -16.94 -22.41
CA THR A 262 8.07 -17.63 -21.95
C THR A 262 6.91 -16.67 -21.76
N ALA A 263 7.13 -15.48 -21.19
CA ALA A 263 6.10 -14.45 -21.11
C ALA A 263 5.64 -13.98 -22.51
N MET A 264 6.58 -13.86 -23.45
CA MET A 264 6.32 -13.47 -24.84
C MET A 264 5.53 -14.53 -25.62
N GLU A 265 5.76 -15.82 -25.35
CA GLU A 265 4.99 -16.93 -25.93
C GLU A 265 3.56 -16.95 -25.38
N LEU A 266 3.37 -16.62 -24.09
CA LEU A 266 2.04 -16.57 -23.47
C LEU A 266 1.17 -15.43 -24.03
N LEU A 267 1.76 -14.37 -24.60
CA LEU A 267 0.99 -13.36 -25.34
C LEU A 267 0.29 -13.92 -26.59
N ASP A 268 0.80 -15.01 -27.16
CA ASP A 268 0.21 -15.62 -28.36
C ASP A 268 -0.90 -16.63 -28.04
N LYS A 269 -1.02 -17.05 -26.78
CA LYS A 269 -2.00 -18.05 -26.35
C LYS A 269 -3.29 -17.35 -25.91
N GLU A 270 -4.42 -17.70 -26.52
CA GLU A 270 -5.75 -17.09 -26.28
C GLU A 270 -6.41 -17.46 -24.93
N ASP A 271 -5.65 -17.72 -23.87
CA ASP A 271 -6.23 -17.79 -22.53
C ASP A 271 -6.46 -16.37 -22.00
N LYS A 272 -7.70 -15.90 -22.11
CA LYS A 272 -8.11 -14.52 -21.74
C LYS A 272 -7.63 -14.09 -20.36
N GLY A 273 -7.68 -14.97 -19.37
CA GLY A 273 -7.32 -14.62 -18.00
C GLY A 273 -5.81 -14.45 -17.82
N VAL A 274 -5.02 -15.30 -18.48
CA VAL A 274 -3.55 -15.23 -18.47
C VAL A 274 -3.07 -14.03 -19.29
N LEU A 275 -3.69 -13.79 -20.45
CA LEU A 275 -3.30 -12.74 -21.38
C LEU A 275 -3.32 -11.35 -20.74
N TRP A 276 -4.35 -11.03 -19.95
CA TRP A 276 -4.51 -9.70 -19.34
C TRP A 276 -3.32 -9.37 -18.42
N SER A 277 -2.90 -10.32 -17.59
CA SER A 277 -1.79 -10.09 -16.67
C SER A 277 -0.41 -10.24 -17.31
N VAL A 278 -0.27 -11.07 -18.35
CA VAL A 278 0.97 -11.11 -19.14
C VAL A 278 1.20 -9.77 -19.83
N VAL A 279 0.15 -9.16 -20.39
CA VAL A 279 0.19 -7.81 -20.93
C VAL A 279 0.56 -6.79 -19.84
N GLU A 280 0.01 -6.93 -18.63
CA GLU A 280 0.37 -6.07 -17.49
C GLU A 280 1.85 -6.18 -17.11
N LEU A 281 2.34 -7.41 -16.95
CA LEU A 281 3.73 -7.73 -16.64
C LEU A 281 4.67 -7.09 -17.66
N ILE A 282 4.42 -7.33 -18.94
CA ILE A 282 5.22 -6.82 -20.06
C ILE A 282 5.21 -5.29 -20.10
N GLY A 283 4.06 -4.67 -19.88
CA GLY A 283 3.94 -3.22 -19.77
C GLY A 283 4.74 -2.64 -18.60
N ASN A 284 4.68 -3.27 -17.42
CA ASN A 284 5.42 -2.85 -16.23
C ASN A 284 6.94 -3.02 -16.39
N LEU A 285 7.37 -4.07 -17.08
CA LEU A 285 8.77 -4.32 -17.39
C LEU A 285 9.31 -3.45 -18.55
N LYS A 286 8.42 -2.74 -19.25
CA LYS A 286 8.72 -1.89 -20.41
C LYS A 286 9.41 -2.65 -21.55
N GLU A 287 8.96 -3.86 -21.83
CA GLU A 287 9.57 -4.73 -22.85
C GLU A 287 9.26 -4.25 -24.27
N LYS A 288 10.20 -3.53 -24.89
CA LYS A 288 10.03 -2.99 -26.25
C LYS A 288 9.81 -4.06 -27.31
N GLY A 289 10.38 -5.26 -27.14
CA GLY A 289 10.17 -6.38 -28.07
C GLY A 289 8.72 -6.86 -28.14
N ALA A 290 7.89 -6.51 -27.17
CA ALA A 290 6.47 -6.88 -27.16
C ALA A 290 5.57 -5.94 -27.95
N ILE A 291 6.07 -4.78 -28.39
CA ILE A 291 5.27 -3.75 -29.07
C ILE A 291 4.44 -4.32 -30.23
N PRO A 292 5.01 -5.11 -31.18
CA PRO A 292 4.22 -5.62 -32.31
C PRO A 292 3.07 -6.55 -31.87
N LYS A 293 3.30 -7.36 -30.83
CA LYS A 293 2.28 -8.27 -30.28
C LYS A 293 1.19 -7.49 -29.54
N LEU A 294 1.58 -6.48 -28.77
CA LEU A 294 0.64 -5.62 -28.05
C LEU A 294 -0.20 -4.76 -29.01
N GLU A 295 0.38 -4.29 -30.11
CA GLU A 295 -0.36 -3.55 -31.15
C GLU A 295 -1.44 -4.44 -31.79
N LYS A 296 -1.15 -5.72 -32.04
CA LYS A 296 -2.18 -6.68 -32.49
C LYS A 296 -3.31 -6.85 -31.48
N LEU A 297 -3.03 -6.76 -30.18
CA LEU A 297 -4.04 -6.87 -29.12
C LEU A 297 -4.96 -5.64 -29.01
N LEU A 298 -4.64 -4.52 -29.67
CA LEU A 298 -5.55 -3.38 -29.80
C LEU A 298 -6.79 -3.70 -30.64
N GLU A 299 -6.77 -4.77 -31.43
CA GLU A 299 -7.89 -5.27 -32.23
C GLU A 299 -8.55 -6.51 -31.59
N HIS A 300 -8.22 -6.82 -30.35
CA HIS A 300 -8.76 -8.00 -29.66
C HIS A 300 -10.29 -7.88 -29.48
N LYS A 301 -11.03 -9.00 -29.57
CA LYS A 301 -12.51 -9.03 -29.45
C LYS A 301 -13.03 -8.45 -28.13
N ASP A 302 -12.27 -8.62 -27.06
CA ASP A 302 -12.57 -8.13 -25.71
C ASP A 302 -12.05 -6.70 -25.50
N GLY A 303 -12.93 -5.77 -25.13
CA GLY A 303 -12.58 -4.35 -24.90
C GLY A 303 -11.64 -4.13 -23.72
N SER A 304 -11.76 -4.95 -22.67
CA SER A 304 -10.85 -4.91 -21.52
C SER A 304 -9.42 -5.29 -21.93
N MET A 305 -9.27 -6.20 -22.90
CA MET A 305 -7.95 -6.58 -23.41
C MET A 305 -7.35 -5.48 -24.29
N ARG A 306 -8.16 -4.85 -25.15
CA ARG A 306 -7.71 -3.72 -25.99
C ARG A 306 -7.21 -2.57 -25.10
N HIS A 307 -7.96 -2.25 -24.06
CA HIS A 307 -7.58 -1.26 -23.04
C HIS A 307 -6.25 -1.61 -22.37
N GLN A 308 -6.11 -2.85 -21.93
CA GLN A 308 -4.90 -3.30 -21.24
C GLN A 308 -3.67 -3.25 -22.16
N ALA A 309 -3.82 -3.65 -23.43
CA ALA A 309 -2.77 -3.56 -24.44
C ALA A 309 -2.34 -2.11 -24.68
N ALA A 310 -3.30 -1.20 -24.84
CA ALA A 310 -3.03 0.24 -24.99
C ALA A 310 -2.26 0.79 -23.78
N ARG A 311 -2.64 0.38 -22.56
CA ARG A 311 -1.98 0.80 -21.32
C ARG A 311 -0.55 0.28 -21.23
N ALA A 312 -0.31 -0.98 -21.61
CA ALA A 312 1.02 -1.56 -21.67
C ALA A 312 1.90 -0.83 -22.71
N LEU A 313 1.37 -0.57 -23.90
CA LEU A 313 2.05 0.20 -24.95
C LEU A 313 2.41 1.61 -24.48
N TRP A 314 1.51 2.30 -23.78
CA TRP A 314 1.80 3.60 -23.18
C TRP A 314 2.94 3.53 -22.15
N LYS A 315 2.95 2.53 -21.27
CA LYS A 315 4.05 2.34 -20.29
C LYS A 315 5.40 2.10 -20.97
N ILE A 316 5.41 1.38 -22.10
CA ILE A 316 6.61 1.04 -22.87
C ILE A 316 7.11 2.25 -23.69
N THR A 317 6.21 2.96 -24.35
CA THR A 317 6.56 3.94 -25.41
C THR A 317 6.35 5.39 -25.02
N GLY A 318 5.55 5.66 -23.98
CA GLY A 318 5.03 6.99 -23.65
C GLY A 318 3.99 7.52 -24.63
N LYS A 319 3.61 6.75 -25.66
CA LYS A 319 2.66 7.15 -26.69
C LYS A 319 1.24 6.69 -26.34
N VAL A 320 0.29 7.50 -26.76
CA VAL A 320 -1.16 7.29 -26.67
C VAL A 320 -1.57 6.41 -27.86
N TYR A 321 -2.27 5.30 -27.59
CA TYR A 321 -2.73 4.34 -28.60
C TYR A 321 -4.26 4.31 -28.62
N LYS A 322 -4.83 4.52 -29.81
CA LYS A 322 -6.28 4.47 -30.02
C LYS A 322 -6.75 3.03 -30.12
N TYR A 323 -7.94 2.75 -29.60
CA TYR A 323 -8.57 1.43 -29.68
C TYR A 323 -10.08 1.57 -29.50
N LYS A 324 -10.85 0.63 -30.05
CA LYS A 324 -12.30 0.63 -29.86
C LYS A 324 -12.65 0.38 -28.38
N LYS A 325 -13.29 1.31 -27.69
CA LYS A 325 -13.74 1.09 -26.31
C LYS A 325 -14.99 0.21 -26.26
N ASP A 326 -15.24 -0.39 -25.10
CA ASP A 326 -16.54 -0.97 -24.78
C ASP A 326 -17.34 0.01 -23.91
N SER A 327 -18.64 -0.27 -23.74
CA SER A 327 -19.55 0.62 -23.00
C SER A 327 -19.14 0.85 -21.55
N THR A 328 -18.47 -0.12 -20.92
CA THR A 328 -18.02 -0.01 -19.54
C THR A 328 -16.88 1.00 -19.44
N ILE A 329 -15.86 0.86 -20.29
CA ILE A 329 -14.73 1.80 -20.34
C ILE A 329 -15.23 3.19 -20.77
N GLU A 330 -16.14 3.28 -21.73
CA GLU A 330 -16.75 4.56 -22.14
C GLU A 330 -17.46 5.26 -20.98
N SER A 331 -18.13 4.50 -20.09
CA SER A 331 -18.79 5.05 -18.92
C SER A 331 -17.81 5.57 -17.87
N GLU A 332 -16.68 4.87 -17.66
CA GLU A 332 -15.62 5.29 -16.74
C GLU A 332 -14.90 6.53 -17.27
N ASP A 333 -14.57 6.55 -18.57
CA ASP A 333 -14.02 7.71 -19.27
C ASP A 333 -14.97 8.91 -19.15
N PHE A 334 -16.28 8.71 -19.38
CA PHE A 334 -17.28 9.76 -19.22
C PHE A 334 -17.31 10.31 -17.79
N SER A 335 -17.34 9.43 -16.78
CA SER A 335 -17.32 9.81 -15.38
C SER A 335 -16.05 10.61 -15.03
N PHE A 336 -14.90 10.17 -15.55
CA PHE A 336 -13.64 10.88 -15.38
C PHE A 336 -13.67 12.27 -16.03
N LYS A 337 -14.14 12.37 -17.28
CA LYS A 337 -14.31 13.65 -17.98
C LYS A 337 -15.24 14.60 -17.19
N GLN A 338 -16.34 14.09 -16.63
CA GLN A 338 -17.24 14.88 -15.78
C GLN A 338 -16.55 15.35 -14.49
N ASN A 339 -15.71 14.52 -13.87
CA ASN A 339 -14.93 14.92 -12.71
C ASN A 339 -13.96 16.06 -13.04
N ILE A 340 -13.26 15.99 -14.18
CA ILE A 340 -12.39 17.08 -14.64
C ILE A 340 -13.20 18.36 -14.90
N LYS A 341 -14.34 18.26 -15.59
CA LYS A 341 -15.27 19.40 -15.79
C LYS A 341 -15.68 20.03 -14.46
N ASN A 342 -16.01 19.22 -13.46
CA ASN A 342 -16.40 19.70 -12.14
C ASN A 342 -15.25 20.38 -11.38
N ILE A 343 -14.01 19.90 -11.52
CA ILE A 343 -12.82 20.56 -10.95
C ILE A 343 -12.63 21.94 -11.56
N ILE A 344 -12.71 22.05 -12.89
CA ILE A 344 -12.59 23.31 -13.62
C ILE A 344 -13.69 24.29 -13.18
N LYS A 345 -14.95 23.83 -13.14
CA LYS A 345 -16.10 24.65 -12.72
C LYS A 345 -15.95 25.15 -11.28
N ARG A 346 -15.52 24.31 -10.35
CA ARG A 346 -15.31 24.69 -8.94
C ARG A 346 -14.21 25.74 -8.77
N ASP A 347 -13.06 25.57 -9.41
CA ASP A 347 -11.98 26.57 -9.33
C ASP A 347 -12.43 27.91 -9.94
N LYS A 348 -13.21 27.90 -11.03
CA LYS A 348 -13.76 29.13 -11.63
C LYS A 348 -14.76 29.85 -10.71
N VAL A 349 -15.76 29.15 -10.17
CA VAL A 349 -16.74 29.75 -9.23
C VAL A 349 -16.03 30.33 -8.00
N THR A 350 -14.95 29.67 -7.56
CA THR A 350 -14.15 30.11 -6.43
C THR A 350 -13.39 31.41 -6.75
N LEU A 351 -12.84 31.56 -7.96
CA LEU A 351 -12.22 32.81 -8.43
C LEU A 351 -13.23 33.96 -8.56
N GLU A 352 -14.38 33.72 -9.20
CA GLU A 352 -15.44 34.73 -9.35
C GLU A 352 -15.99 35.20 -8.00
N PHE A 353 -16.09 34.29 -7.03
CA PHE A 353 -16.45 34.61 -5.65
C PHE A 353 -15.41 35.52 -4.98
N PHE A 354 -14.12 35.20 -5.11
CA PHE A 354 -13.05 36.01 -4.53
C PHE A 354 -12.91 37.39 -5.19
N GLU A 355 -13.22 37.52 -6.49
CA GLU A 355 -13.26 38.81 -7.17
C GLU A 355 -14.37 39.72 -6.63
N LYS A 356 -15.57 39.16 -6.37
CA LYS A 356 -16.71 39.91 -5.83
C LYS A 356 -16.50 40.40 -4.39
N ASP A 357 -15.81 39.62 -3.56
CA ASP A 357 -15.54 39.96 -2.15
C ASP A 357 -14.12 40.54 -1.93
N ARG A 358 -13.45 41.03 -2.99
CA ARG A 358 -12.08 41.58 -2.93
C ARG A 358 -11.91 42.66 -1.86
N GLN A 359 -12.93 43.51 -1.68
CA GLN A 359 -12.91 44.57 -0.64
C GLN A 359 -12.97 44.02 0.79
N LYS A 360 -13.53 42.82 1.02
CA LYS A 360 -13.66 42.21 2.35
C LYS A 360 -12.47 41.31 2.71
N LEU A 361 -11.82 40.70 1.72
CA LEU A 361 -10.72 39.73 1.92
C LEU A 361 -9.38 40.40 2.22
N GLY A 362 -9.18 41.66 1.82
CA GLY A 362 -7.87 42.33 1.87
C GLY A 362 -6.94 41.84 0.75
N GLU A 363 -6.06 42.74 0.28
CA GLU A 363 -5.16 42.52 -0.88
C GLU A 363 -4.28 41.27 -0.74
N GLU A 364 -3.72 41.02 0.44
CA GLU A 364 -2.77 39.93 0.66
C GLU A 364 -3.43 38.55 0.60
N GLN A 365 -4.62 38.41 1.20
CA GLN A 365 -5.38 37.16 1.22
C GLN A 365 -6.00 36.87 -0.16
N TYR A 366 -6.48 37.91 -0.85
CA TYR A 366 -6.93 37.83 -2.23
C TYR A 366 -5.81 37.35 -3.17
N ASN A 367 -4.61 37.93 -3.09
CA ASN A 367 -3.49 37.55 -3.94
C ASN A 367 -3.00 36.11 -3.69
N ARG A 368 -3.02 35.64 -2.43
CA ARG A 368 -2.72 34.22 -2.11
C ARG A 368 -3.75 33.26 -2.69
N LEU A 369 -5.05 33.58 -2.59
CA LEU A 369 -6.13 32.75 -3.14
C LEU A 369 -6.11 32.77 -4.67
N LYS A 370 -5.91 33.94 -5.29
CA LYS A 370 -5.74 34.08 -6.73
C LYS A 370 -4.56 33.24 -7.26
N LYS A 371 -3.45 33.16 -6.51
CA LYS A 371 -2.30 32.30 -6.84
C LYS A 371 -2.61 30.80 -6.69
N GLN A 372 -3.41 30.41 -5.69
CA GLN A 372 -3.82 29.01 -5.47
C GLN A 372 -4.88 28.51 -6.47
N HIS A 373 -5.58 29.42 -7.13
CA HIS A 373 -6.58 29.13 -8.15
C HIS A 373 -6.15 29.68 -9.52
N SER A 374 -4.85 29.95 -9.74
CA SER A 374 -4.36 30.46 -11.02
C SER A 374 -4.49 29.42 -12.14
N LYS A 375 -4.52 29.89 -13.40
CA LYS A 375 -4.54 29.04 -14.60
C LYS A 375 -3.42 28.00 -14.59
N GLU A 376 -2.23 28.37 -14.13
CA GLU A 376 -1.06 27.48 -14.01
C GLU A 376 -1.25 26.43 -12.90
N HIS A 377 -1.84 26.80 -11.76
CA HIS A 377 -2.08 25.87 -10.66
C HIS A 377 -3.20 24.87 -11.00
N LEU A 378 -4.26 25.33 -11.66
CA LEU A 378 -5.33 24.49 -12.17
C LEU A 378 -4.80 23.53 -13.25
N LYS A 379 -3.98 24.03 -14.18
CA LYS A 379 -3.27 23.19 -15.16
C LYS A 379 -2.45 22.11 -14.47
N GLY A 380 -1.66 22.44 -13.45
CA GLY A 380 -0.90 21.44 -12.68
C GLY A 380 -1.73 20.46 -11.84
N LYS A 381 -2.97 20.81 -11.45
CA LYS A 381 -3.92 19.86 -10.83
C LYS A 381 -4.48 18.90 -11.89
N ILE A 382 -4.93 19.43 -13.03
CA ILE A 382 -5.49 18.65 -14.13
C ILE A 382 -4.42 17.74 -14.72
N ASP A 383 -3.19 18.21 -14.92
CA ASP A 383 -2.05 17.42 -15.41
C ASP A 383 -1.78 16.21 -14.53
N ARG A 384 -1.86 16.38 -13.21
CA ARG A 384 -1.67 15.26 -12.26
C ARG A 384 -2.81 14.26 -12.32
N GLU A 385 -4.05 14.73 -12.38
CA GLU A 385 -5.21 13.85 -12.50
C GLU A 385 -5.27 13.15 -13.85
N LEU A 386 -4.91 13.83 -14.94
CA LEU A 386 -4.83 13.29 -16.29
C LEU A 386 -3.72 12.25 -16.40
N LYS A 387 -2.54 12.55 -15.86
CA LYS A 387 -1.44 11.58 -15.79
C LYS A 387 -1.86 10.36 -14.99
N ARG A 388 -2.51 10.53 -13.82
CA ARG A 388 -3.06 9.42 -13.03
C ARG A 388 -4.11 8.63 -13.80
N ALA A 389 -4.96 9.29 -14.58
CA ALA A 389 -5.98 8.65 -15.40
C ALA A 389 -5.38 7.87 -16.57
N GLN A 390 -4.35 8.41 -17.22
CA GLN A 390 -3.58 7.72 -18.26
C GLN A 390 -2.81 6.53 -17.67
N GLU A 391 -2.22 6.68 -16.48
CA GLU A 391 -1.61 5.58 -15.73
C GLU A 391 -2.63 4.48 -15.37
N ARG A 392 -3.88 4.86 -15.09
CA ARG A 392 -5.00 3.95 -14.86
C ARG A 392 -5.60 3.38 -16.15
N GLY A 393 -5.39 4.07 -17.29
CA GLY A 393 -5.82 3.68 -18.64
C GLY A 393 -7.05 4.42 -19.18
N TYR A 394 -7.69 5.30 -18.40
CA TYR A 394 -8.97 5.95 -18.71
C TYR A 394 -8.93 7.05 -19.78
N LEU A 395 -7.76 7.48 -20.24
CA LEU A 395 -7.65 8.61 -21.19
C LEU A 395 -6.54 8.42 -22.23
N LEU A 396 -6.29 7.17 -22.62
CA LEU A 396 -5.26 6.83 -23.60
C LEU A 396 -5.53 7.33 -25.02
N GLU A 397 -6.57 8.15 -25.26
CA GLU A 397 -6.90 8.74 -26.56
C GLU A 397 -6.85 10.27 -26.58
N TYR A 398 -6.69 10.91 -25.41
CA TYR A 398 -6.75 12.36 -25.25
C TYR A 398 -5.45 12.91 -24.67
N SER A 399 -4.89 13.90 -25.35
CA SER A 399 -3.94 14.82 -24.75
C SER A 399 -4.65 15.82 -23.84
N LEU A 400 -3.91 16.44 -22.92
CA LEU A 400 -4.44 17.51 -22.06
C LEU A 400 -5.09 18.61 -22.92
N ASP A 401 -4.40 19.04 -23.98
CA ASP A 401 -4.87 20.13 -24.83
C ASP A 401 -6.13 19.75 -25.61
N GLU A 402 -6.26 18.49 -26.03
CA GLU A 402 -7.49 17.98 -26.65
C GLU A 402 -8.65 17.92 -25.65
N LEU A 403 -8.38 17.47 -24.41
CA LEU A 403 -9.40 17.42 -23.37
C LEU A 403 -9.86 18.83 -22.98
N ILE A 404 -8.93 19.78 -22.83
CA ILE A 404 -9.23 21.18 -22.56
C ILE A 404 -10.05 21.78 -23.71
N LYS A 405 -9.63 21.58 -24.96
CA LYS A 405 -10.39 22.04 -26.14
C LYS A 405 -11.77 21.41 -26.24
N GLU A 406 -11.92 20.13 -25.95
CA GLU A 406 -13.21 19.43 -25.93
C GLU A 406 -14.14 20.02 -24.85
N ILE A 407 -13.58 20.31 -23.67
CA ILE A 407 -14.32 20.96 -22.58
C ILE A 407 -14.73 22.38 -22.97
N GLU A 408 -13.83 23.18 -23.52
CA GLU A 408 -14.05 24.57 -23.97
C GLU A 408 -15.03 24.66 -25.16
N SER A 409 -15.02 23.67 -26.07
CA SER A 409 -15.87 23.64 -27.26
C SER A 409 -17.28 23.09 -27.02
N SER A 410 -17.52 22.41 -25.89
CA SER A 410 -18.83 21.84 -25.54
C SER A 410 -19.94 22.84 -25.21
N GLY A 411 -19.79 24.11 -25.62
CA GLY A 411 -20.81 25.16 -25.51
C GLY A 411 -20.82 25.90 -24.17
N ASP A 412 -20.13 25.38 -23.16
CA ASP A 412 -19.79 26.13 -21.97
C ASP A 412 -18.64 27.11 -22.32
N LYS A 413 -18.96 28.28 -22.85
CA LYS A 413 -17.97 29.34 -23.15
C LYS A 413 -17.22 29.73 -21.86
N TYR A 414 -16.05 29.14 -21.66
CA TYR A 414 -15.12 29.51 -20.59
C TYR A 414 -13.99 30.35 -21.19
N ASP A 415 -14.18 31.67 -21.19
CA ASP A 415 -13.14 32.61 -21.64
C ASP A 415 -12.01 32.65 -20.59
N TYR A 416 -10.84 32.10 -20.95
CA TYR A 416 -9.61 32.07 -20.16
C TYR A 416 -8.60 33.09 -20.70
N LYS A 417 -9.05 34.33 -20.95
CA LYS A 417 -8.16 35.46 -21.23
C LYS A 417 -7.50 35.99 -19.97
#